data_AF-A0A8C8WBG9-F1
#
_entry.id   AF-A0A8C8WBG9-F1
#
_cell.length_a   1.000
_cell.length_b   1.000
_cell.length_c   1.000
_cell.angle_alpha   90.00
_cell.angle_beta   90.00
_cell.angle_gamma   90.00
#
_symmetry.space_group_name_H-M   'P 1'
#
loop_
_entity.id
_entity.type
_entity.pdbx_description
1 polymer ?
#
loop_
_entity_poly.entity_id
_entity_poly.type
_entity_poly.pdbx_seq_one_letter_code
_entity_poly.pdbx_strand_id
1 'polypeptide(L)'
;MKDLGAEYLAGREGVQLFGLLNLYLEQEQRFQPREKGLSLIEATPEDDNTLCPRLRNAKVEDLRSLTNFFGSCTETFVLAVNILDRFLALMKVKPKHLSCIGVCCFLLAARIVEEECNIPSTHDVIRISQCKCTASDIKRMEKIISEKLHYELEATTALNFLHLYHTIVLCHTSERKEILSLDKLEAQLKACNCRLTFSKAKPSVLALCLLNLEVETLKSIELLEILLLVKKHSKVNDTEFIYWRELVSKCLAEYSSPECCKPDLKKLVWIVSRRTAQNLHNSYYSVPELPTIPEGGCFDESERTLLPCSELLDLKQTCREETSCCRGHCRDLF
;
A
#
# COMPACT_ATOMS: atom_id res chain seq x y z
N MET A 1 40.05 -4.86 -12.06
CA MET A 1 38.67 -4.94 -12.58
C MET A 1 38.53 -6.25 -13.33
N LYS A 2 38.18 -7.32 -12.60
CA LYS A 2 37.72 -8.56 -13.24
C LYS A 2 36.33 -8.31 -13.79
N ASP A 3 36.01 -8.96 -14.89
CA ASP A 3 34.74 -8.92 -15.60
C ASP A 3 33.63 -9.61 -14.77
N LEU A 4 33.33 -9.09 -13.57
CA LEU A 4 32.29 -9.62 -12.67
C LEU A 4 30.91 -9.68 -13.36
N GLY A 5 30.68 -8.88 -14.40
CA GLY A 5 29.46 -8.95 -15.19
C GLY A 5 29.26 -10.28 -15.92
N ALA A 6 30.32 -10.96 -16.35
CA ALA A 6 30.19 -12.15 -17.21
C ALA A 6 29.97 -13.45 -16.43
N GLU A 7 30.55 -13.60 -15.24
CA GLU A 7 30.41 -14.81 -14.41
C GLU A 7 29.05 -14.87 -13.69
N TYR A 8 28.48 -13.73 -13.30
CA TYR A 8 27.19 -13.67 -12.61
C TYR A 8 25.98 -13.82 -13.55
N LEU A 9 26.12 -13.47 -14.83
CA LEU A 9 25.07 -13.57 -15.85
C LEU A 9 24.92 -14.98 -16.47
N ALA A 10 25.85 -15.91 -16.18
CA ALA A 10 25.92 -17.20 -16.87
C ALA A 10 24.89 -18.24 -16.37
N GLY A 11 24.20 -17.97 -15.25
CA GLY A 11 23.14 -18.84 -14.73
C GLY A 11 21.86 -18.72 -15.55
N ARG A 12 21.19 -19.86 -15.81
CA ARG A 12 19.90 -19.93 -16.53
C ARG A 12 18.83 -19.01 -15.91
N GLU A 13 18.87 -18.84 -14.58
CA GLU A 13 17.97 -17.96 -13.81
C GLU A 13 18.27 -16.48 -14.04
N GLY A 14 19.54 -16.07 -14.08
CA GLY A 14 19.92 -14.68 -14.35
C GLY A 14 19.45 -14.21 -15.72
N VAL A 15 19.64 -15.04 -16.75
CA VAL A 15 19.17 -14.75 -18.12
C VAL A 15 17.65 -14.57 -18.18
N GLN A 16 16.89 -15.36 -17.42
CA GLN A 16 15.43 -15.24 -17.34
C GLN A 16 14.99 -13.94 -16.65
N LEU A 17 15.63 -13.58 -15.52
CA LEU A 17 15.30 -12.35 -14.78
C LEU A 17 15.59 -11.09 -15.60
N PHE A 18 16.71 -11.04 -16.32
CA PHE A 18 17.01 -9.91 -17.21
C PHE A 18 16.13 -9.90 -18.47
N GLY A 19 15.69 -11.07 -18.95
CA GLY A 19 14.66 -11.17 -19.99
C GLY A 19 13.33 -10.55 -19.54
N LEU A 20 12.88 -10.88 -18.32
CA LEU A 20 11.69 -10.31 -17.70
C LEU A 20 11.84 -8.79 -17.47
N LEU A 21 13.03 -8.33 -17.06
CA LEU A 21 13.31 -6.91 -16.91
C LEU A 21 13.11 -6.15 -18.22
N ASN A 22 13.62 -6.67 -19.33
CA ASN A 22 13.43 -6.04 -20.64
C ASN A 22 11.96 -5.98 -21.03
N LEU A 23 11.19 -7.04 -20.78
CA LEU A 23 9.74 -7.06 -21.01
C LEU A 23 9.03 -5.96 -20.22
N TYR A 24 9.37 -5.80 -18.93
CA TYR A 24 8.79 -4.75 -18.10
C TYR A 24 9.17 -3.34 -18.59
N LEU A 25 10.42 -3.13 -19.00
CA LEU A 25 10.87 -1.84 -19.56
C LEU A 25 10.16 -1.48 -20.87
N GLU A 26 9.86 -2.46 -21.72
CA GLU A 26 9.09 -2.26 -22.95
C GLU A 26 7.64 -1.85 -22.67
N GLN A 27 7.04 -2.41 -21.62
CA GLN A 27 5.66 -2.12 -21.22
C GLN A 27 5.52 -0.82 -20.41
N GLU A 28 6.60 -0.38 -19.75
CA GLU A 28 6.59 0.76 -18.83
C GLU A 28 5.94 2.03 -19.40
N GLN A 29 6.28 2.39 -20.64
CA GLN A 29 5.77 3.60 -21.28
C GLN A 29 4.26 3.55 -21.55
N ARG A 30 3.71 2.34 -21.81
CA ARG A 30 2.29 2.14 -22.12
C ARG A 30 1.38 2.50 -20.95
N PHE A 31 1.87 2.28 -19.74
CA PHE A 31 1.09 2.41 -18.52
C PHE A 31 1.46 3.65 -17.68
N GLN A 32 2.23 4.58 -18.24
CA GLN A 32 2.44 5.87 -17.58
C GLN A 32 1.25 6.82 -17.80
N PRO A 33 0.83 7.56 -16.77
CA PRO A 33 -0.12 8.65 -16.95
C PRO A 33 0.41 9.71 -17.91
N ARG A 34 -0.48 10.36 -18.67
CA ARG A 34 -0.07 11.42 -19.58
C ARG A 34 0.49 12.62 -18.81
N GLU A 35 1.76 12.93 -19.02
CA GLU A 35 2.48 14.01 -18.33
C GLU A 35 1.72 15.34 -18.39
N LYS A 36 1.27 15.76 -19.58
CA LYS A 36 0.49 16.99 -19.77
C LYS A 36 -0.76 17.06 -18.86
N GLY A 37 -1.42 15.92 -18.63
CA GLY A 37 -2.59 15.84 -17.76
C GLY A 37 -2.21 16.01 -16.28
N LEU A 38 -1.13 15.35 -15.85
CA LEU A 38 -0.62 15.49 -14.49
C LEU A 38 -0.14 16.92 -14.20
N SER A 39 0.57 17.55 -15.15
CA SER A 39 1.03 18.95 -15.01
C SER A 39 -0.13 19.93 -14.88
N LEU A 40 -1.26 19.68 -15.54
CA LEU A 40 -2.47 20.51 -15.39
C LEU A 40 -3.06 20.38 -13.98
N ILE A 41 -3.09 19.17 -13.41
CA ILE A 41 -3.55 18.95 -12.04
C ILE A 41 -2.60 19.67 -11.07
N GLU A 42 -1.29 19.56 -11.29
CA GLU A 42 -0.25 20.20 -10.46
C GLU A 42 -0.30 21.73 -10.48
N ALA A 43 -0.58 22.33 -11.65
CA ALA A 43 -0.70 23.77 -11.82
C ALA A 43 -2.04 24.35 -11.31
N THR A 44 -3.01 23.51 -10.93
CA THR A 44 -4.33 23.96 -10.50
C THR A 44 -4.27 24.57 -9.10
N PRO A 45 -4.70 25.83 -8.91
CA PRO A 45 -4.75 26.45 -7.58
C PRO A 45 -5.75 25.74 -6.67
N GLU A 46 -5.59 25.88 -5.36
CA GLU A 46 -6.52 25.31 -4.39
C GLU A 46 -7.88 26.05 -4.40
N ASP A 47 -8.71 25.69 -5.37
CA ASP A 47 -10.11 26.10 -5.48
C ASP A 47 -11.04 24.90 -5.27
N ASP A 48 -12.23 25.13 -4.74
CA ASP A 48 -13.20 24.09 -4.37
C ASP A 48 -13.80 23.36 -5.58
N ASN A 49 -13.68 23.93 -6.79
CA ASN A 49 -14.34 23.42 -7.98
C ASN A 49 -13.43 22.59 -8.91
N THR A 50 -12.11 22.58 -8.68
CA THR A 50 -11.15 21.94 -9.59
C THR A 50 -10.30 20.89 -8.88
N LEU A 51 -9.96 19.80 -9.59
CA LEU A 51 -9.09 18.76 -9.07
C LEU A 51 -7.65 19.29 -8.93
N CYS A 52 -7.15 19.34 -7.71
CA CYS A 52 -5.77 19.71 -7.37
C CYS A 52 -4.99 18.51 -6.78
N PRO A 53 -3.66 18.62 -6.61
CA PRO A 53 -2.84 17.53 -6.08
C PRO A 53 -3.24 17.10 -4.68
N ARG A 54 -3.66 18.04 -3.83
CA ARG A 54 -4.13 17.76 -2.46
C ARG A 54 -5.33 16.82 -2.45
N LEU A 55 -6.31 17.05 -3.34
CA LEU A 55 -7.50 16.20 -3.46
C LEU A 55 -7.16 14.80 -3.98
N ARG A 56 -6.26 14.69 -4.95
CA ARG A 56 -5.76 13.39 -5.44
C ARG A 56 -5.03 12.65 -4.33
N ASN A 57 -4.10 13.31 -3.63
CA ASN A 57 -3.32 12.69 -2.55
C ASN A 57 -4.24 12.18 -1.42
N ALA A 58 -5.19 13.00 -0.99
CA ALA A 58 -6.21 12.58 -0.01
C ALA A 58 -7.01 11.36 -0.50
N LYS A 59 -7.37 11.32 -1.79
CA LYS A 59 -8.05 10.16 -2.36
C LYS A 59 -7.18 8.90 -2.37
N VAL A 60 -5.88 9.02 -2.63
CA VAL A 60 -4.97 7.86 -2.58
C VAL A 60 -4.76 7.38 -1.15
N GLU A 61 -4.73 8.27 -0.14
CA GLU A 61 -4.73 7.87 1.27
C GLU A 61 -6.04 7.16 1.67
N ASP A 62 -7.20 7.62 1.17
CA ASP A 62 -8.47 6.90 1.35
C ASP A 62 -8.38 5.49 0.73
N LEU A 63 -7.79 5.36 -0.46
CA LEU A 63 -7.60 4.05 -1.12
C LEU A 63 -6.67 3.14 -0.33
N ARG A 64 -5.58 3.69 0.23
CA ARG A 64 -4.66 2.95 1.10
C ARG A 64 -5.37 2.43 2.35
N SER A 65 -6.18 3.28 2.96
CA SER A 65 -6.99 2.90 4.12
C SER A 65 -8.02 1.82 3.76
N LEU A 66 -8.63 1.93 2.57
CA LEU A 66 -9.59 0.97 2.05
C LEU A 66 -8.95 -0.39 1.76
N THR A 67 -7.78 -0.41 1.12
CA THR A 67 -7.03 -1.65 0.83
C THR A 67 -6.62 -2.35 2.11
N ASN A 68 -6.19 -1.60 3.13
CA ASN A 68 -5.87 -2.16 4.44
C ASN A 68 -7.10 -2.75 5.13
N PHE A 69 -8.25 -2.06 5.07
CA PHE A 69 -9.49 -2.54 5.67
C PHE A 69 -9.95 -3.88 5.11
N PHE A 70 -9.85 -4.05 3.77
CA PHE A 70 -10.22 -5.31 3.11
C PHE A 70 -9.11 -6.35 3.09
N GLY A 71 -7.92 -6.05 3.64
CA GLY A 71 -6.78 -6.95 3.61
C GLY A 71 -6.26 -7.24 2.19
N SER A 72 -6.51 -6.33 1.23
CA SER A 72 -6.05 -6.47 -0.15
C SER A 72 -4.53 -6.34 -0.24
N CYS A 73 -3.93 -7.03 -1.20
CA CYS A 73 -2.48 -7.02 -1.38
C CYS A 73 -1.95 -5.65 -1.84
N THR A 74 -0.64 -5.45 -1.73
CA THR A 74 0.02 -4.22 -2.18
C THR A 74 -0.17 -3.99 -3.68
N GLU A 75 -0.20 -5.05 -4.48
CA GLU A 75 -0.40 -4.97 -5.93
C GLU A 75 -1.76 -4.34 -6.28
N THR A 76 -2.84 -4.73 -5.59
CA THR A 76 -4.16 -4.12 -5.74
C THR A 76 -4.14 -2.61 -5.47
N PHE A 77 -3.46 -2.17 -4.41
CA PHE A 77 -3.32 -0.74 -4.11
C PHE A 77 -2.54 0.00 -5.22
N VAL A 78 -1.36 -0.49 -5.59
CA VAL A 78 -0.48 0.16 -6.56
C VAL A 78 -1.16 0.22 -7.94
N LEU A 79 -1.85 -0.85 -8.34
CA LEU A 79 -2.62 -0.91 -9.57
C LEU A 79 -3.80 0.08 -9.56
N ALA A 80 -4.54 0.15 -8.46
CA ALA A 80 -5.64 1.11 -8.30
C ALA A 80 -5.16 2.56 -8.45
N VAL A 81 -4.00 2.90 -7.89
CA VAL A 81 -3.38 4.22 -8.05
C VAL A 81 -2.95 4.47 -9.50
N ASN A 82 -2.37 3.48 -10.18
CA ASN A 82 -2.01 3.60 -11.60
C ASN A 82 -3.25 3.87 -12.48
N ILE A 83 -4.32 3.11 -12.29
CA ILE A 83 -5.60 3.30 -13.02
C ILE A 83 -6.16 4.69 -12.74
N LEU A 84 -6.17 5.12 -11.47
CA LEU A 84 -6.63 6.45 -11.07
C LEU A 84 -5.84 7.55 -11.79
N ASP A 85 -4.51 7.54 -11.69
CA ASP A 85 -3.70 8.61 -12.24
C ASP A 85 -3.75 8.68 -13.76
N ARG A 86 -3.77 7.53 -14.45
CA ARG A 86 -3.96 7.48 -15.91
C ARG A 86 -5.31 8.05 -16.31
N PHE A 87 -6.37 7.72 -15.58
CA PHE A 87 -7.70 8.25 -15.84
C PHE A 87 -7.79 9.76 -15.59
N LEU A 88 -7.24 10.24 -14.45
CA LEU A 88 -7.22 11.66 -14.11
C LEU A 88 -6.37 12.49 -15.10
N ALA A 89 -5.28 11.93 -15.61
CA ALA A 89 -4.46 12.58 -16.64
C ALA A 89 -5.18 12.71 -18.00
N LEU A 90 -6.22 11.90 -18.25
CA LEU A 90 -7.01 11.94 -19.49
C LEU A 90 -8.26 12.81 -19.40
N MET A 91 -8.83 12.93 -18.20
CA MET A 91 -10.17 13.46 -18.00
C MET A 91 -10.17 14.70 -17.10
N LYS A 92 -10.91 15.74 -17.50
CA LYS A 92 -11.21 16.88 -16.61
C LYS A 92 -12.27 16.46 -15.59
N VAL A 93 -11.82 16.00 -14.42
CA VAL A 93 -12.69 15.50 -13.35
C VAL A 93 -13.04 16.62 -12.36
N LYS A 94 -14.32 16.70 -12.00
CA LYS A 94 -14.77 17.56 -10.88
C LYS A 94 -14.56 16.84 -9.55
N PRO A 95 -14.15 17.53 -8.48
CA PRO A 95 -13.91 16.93 -7.15
C PRO A 95 -15.05 16.04 -6.65
N LYS A 96 -16.31 16.40 -6.90
CA LYS A 96 -17.49 15.62 -6.50
C LYS A 96 -17.53 14.19 -7.05
N HIS A 97 -16.86 13.90 -8.16
CA HIS A 97 -16.82 12.56 -8.76
C HIS A 97 -15.62 11.74 -8.31
N LEU A 98 -14.63 12.37 -7.66
CA LEU A 98 -13.36 11.73 -7.30
C LEU A 98 -13.54 10.54 -6.36
N SER A 99 -14.52 10.60 -5.44
CA SER A 99 -14.84 9.47 -4.56
C SER A 99 -15.36 8.25 -5.33
N CYS A 100 -16.27 8.47 -6.28
CA CYS A 100 -16.79 7.42 -7.15
C CYS A 100 -15.67 6.77 -7.97
N ILE A 101 -14.85 7.61 -8.60
CA ILE A 101 -13.73 7.17 -9.44
C ILE A 101 -12.74 6.34 -8.63
N GLY A 102 -12.33 6.80 -7.44
CA GLY A 102 -11.41 6.06 -6.58
C GLY A 102 -11.95 4.68 -6.22
N VAL A 103 -13.20 4.58 -5.77
CA VAL A 103 -13.84 3.28 -5.46
C VAL A 103 -13.86 2.35 -6.68
N CYS A 104 -14.15 2.89 -7.87
CA CYS A 104 -14.13 2.10 -9.10
C CYS A 104 -12.72 1.61 -9.42
N CYS A 105 -11.68 2.45 -9.26
CA CYS A 105 -10.29 2.04 -9.48
C CYS A 105 -9.88 0.90 -8.53
N PHE A 106 -10.26 0.97 -7.26
CA PHE A 106 -10.03 -0.11 -6.30
C PHE A 106 -10.73 -1.40 -6.71
N LEU A 107 -12.02 -1.35 -7.04
CA LEU A 107 -12.78 -2.52 -7.47
C LEU A 107 -12.24 -3.14 -8.77
N LEU A 108 -11.83 -2.31 -9.73
CA LEU A 108 -11.20 -2.78 -10.97
C LEU A 108 -9.87 -3.48 -10.68
N ALA A 109 -9.01 -2.88 -9.85
CA ALA A 109 -7.74 -3.49 -9.48
C ALA A 109 -7.94 -4.80 -8.70
N ALA A 110 -8.86 -4.81 -7.73
CA ALA A 110 -9.15 -6.01 -6.93
C ALA A 110 -9.63 -7.17 -7.82
N ARG A 111 -10.46 -6.91 -8.84
CA ARG A 111 -10.90 -7.97 -9.79
C ARG A 111 -9.79 -8.51 -10.69
N ILE A 112 -8.71 -7.77 -10.88
CA ILE A 112 -7.58 -8.19 -11.71
C ILE A 112 -6.61 -9.02 -10.88
N VAL A 113 -6.37 -8.61 -9.64
CA VAL A 113 -5.24 -9.09 -8.82
C VAL A 113 -5.69 -10.09 -7.75
N GLU A 114 -6.83 -9.85 -7.10
CA GLU A 114 -7.28 -10.68 -5.98
C GLU A 114 -7.99 -11.94 -6.47
N GLU A 115 -7.88 -13.02 -5.69
CA GLU A 115 -8.68 -14.22 -5.89
C GLU A 115 -10.19 -13.92 -5.72
N GLU A 116 -11.05 -14.67 -6.42
CA GLU A 116 -12.49 -14.39 -6.47
C GLU A 116 -13.16 -14.32 -5.09
N CYS A 117 -12.69 -15.12 -4.13
CA CYS A 117 -13.16 -15.12 -2.74
C CYS A 117 -12.72 -13.89 -1.92
N ASN A 118 -11.66 -13.20 -2.35
CA ASN A 118 -11.08 -12.03 -1.68
C ASN A 118 -11.59 -10.71 -2.30
N ILE A 119 -12.28 -10.75 -3.44
CA ILE A 119 -12.85 -9.56 -4.07
C ILE A 119 -14.01 -9.02 -3.20
N PRO A 120 -13.92 -7.79 -2.69
CA PRO A 120 -14.96 -7.24 -1.83
C PRO A 120 -16.21 -6.90 -2.63
N SER A 121 -17.38 -7.11 -2.02
CA SER A 121 -18.66 -6.80 -2.66
C SER A 121 -18.78 -5.28 -2.91
N THR A 122 -19.34 -4.89 -4.06
CA THR A 122 -19.53 -3.47 -4.38
C THR A 122 -20.34 -2.72 -3.32
N HIS A 123 -21.32 -3.38 -2.70
CA HIS A 123 -22.13 -2.78 -1.63
C HIS A 123 -21.32 -2.52 -0.36
N ASP A 124 -20.43 -3.44 0.03
CA ASP A 124 -19.58 -3.26 1.20
C ASP A 124 -18.54 -2.18 0.94
N VAL A 125 -17.93 -2.14 -0.25
CA VAL A 125 -16.97 -1.09 -0.60
C VAL A 125 -17.63 0.29 -0.57
N ILE A 126 -18.84 0.46 -1.14
CA ILE A 126 -19.59 1.72 -1.07
C ILE A 126 -19.85 2.13 0.39
N ARG A 127 -20.29 1.17 1.22
CA ARG A 127 -20.60 1.42 2.63
C ARG A 127 -19.37 1.85 3.43
N ILE A 128 -18.27 1.13 3.30
CA ILE A 128 -17.03 1.37 4.06
C ILE A 128 -16.31 2.63 3.59
N SER A 129 -16.22 2.85 2.27
CA SER A 129 -15.62 4.06 1.70
C SER A 129 -16.46 5.33 1.91
N GLN A 130 -17.68 5.21 2.45
CA GLN A 130 -18.66 6.29 2.58
C GLN A 130 -18.91 7.03 1.25
N CYS A 131 -18.79 6.30 0.14
CA CYS A 131 -19.06 6.82 -1.18
C CYS A 131 -20.56 7.08 -1.34
N LYS A 132 -20.95 8.29 -1.72
CA LYS A 132 -22.37 8.67 -1.91
C LYS A 132 -22.96 8.16 -3.23
N CYS A 133 -22.35 7.15 -3.83
CA CYS A 133 -22.74 6.60 -5.13
C CYS A 133 -23.53 5.31 -4.97
N THR A 134 -24.42 5.06 -5.92
CA THR A 134 -25.14 3.79 -5.99
C THR A 134 -24.31 2.72 -6.70
N ALA A 135 -24.65 1.44 -6.53
CA ALA A 135 -24.00 0.36 -7.26
C ALA A 135 -24.10 0.51 -8.79
N SER A 136 -25.20 1.11 -9.29
CA SER A 136 -25.35 1.39 -10.72
C SER A 136 -24.44 2.53 -11.20
N ASP A 137 -24.18 3.53 -10.36
CA ASP A 137 -23.21 4.58 -10.65
C ASP A 137 -21.78 4.03 -10.69
N ILE A 138 -21.43 3.14 -9.76
CA ILE A 138 -20.14 2.43 -9.77
C ILE A 138 -19.98 1.65 -11.07
N LYS A 139 -20.94 0.79 -11.42
CA LYS A 139 -20.88 0.00 -12.66
C LYS A 139 -20.74 0.88 -13.92
N ARG A 140 -21.44 2.02 -13.96
CA ARG A 140 -21.33 2.98 -15.07
C ARG A 140 -19.94 3.61 -15.12
N MET A 141 -19.40 4.01 -13.97
CA MET A 141 -18.09 4.65 -13.89
C MET A 141 -16.95 3.67 -14.19
N GLU A 142 -17.03 2.42 -13.73
CA GLU A 142 -16.07 1.36 -14.11
C GLU A 142 -16.01 1.16 -15.62
N LYS A 143 -17.16 1.15 -16.29
CA LYS A 143 -17.23 1.08 -17.75
C LYS A 143 -16.55 2.29 -18.41
N ILE A 144 -16.83 3.51 -17.92
CA ILE A 144 -16.20 4.74 -18.43
C ILE A 144 -14.69 4.70 -18.25
N ILE A 145 -14.19 4.30 -17.08
CA ILE A 145 -12.75 4.19 -16.81
C ILE A 145 -12.12 3.18 -17.77
N SER A 146 -12.71 1.99 -17.90
CA SER A 146 -12.22 0.93 -18.77
C SER A 146 -12.18 1.37 -20.23
N GLU A 147 -13.24 2.00 -20.74
CA GLU A 147 -13.30 2.53 -22.11
C GLU A 147 -12.26 3.62 -22.36
N LYS A 148 -12.07 4.54 -21.41
CA LYS A 148 -11.09 5.64 -21.53
C LYS A 148 -9.65 5.14 -21.45
N LEU A 149 -9.41 4.03 -20.78
CA LEU A 149 -8.11 3.36 -20.71
C LEU A 149 -7.96 2.24 -21.75
N HIS A 150 -8.88 2.14 -22.72
CA HIS A 150 -8.86 1.13 -23.78
C HIS A 150 -8.76 -0.31 -23.26
N TYR A 151 -9.34 -0.57 -22.08
CA TYR A 151 -9.29 -1.85 -21.37
C TYR A 151 -7.87 -2.32 -20.98
N GLU A 152 -6.87 -1.43 -21.06
CA GLU A 152 -5.50 -1.71 -20.66
C GLU A 152 -5.32 -1.43 -19.16
N LEU A 153 -5.97 -2.22 -18.31
CA LEU A 153 -6.00 -1.99 -16.86
C LEU A 153 -4.85 -2.67 -16.12
N GLU A 154 -4.38 -3.83 -16.59
CA GLU A 154 -3.27 -4.57 -16.01
C GLU A 154 -1.94 -3.93 -16.42
N ALA A 155 -1.37 -3.14 -15.51
CA ALA A 155 -0.21 -2.30 -15.75
C ALA A 155 1.05 -2.89 -15.10
N THR A 156 2.19 -2.79 -15.78
CA THR A 156 3.50 -2.97 -15.15
C THR A 156 3.78 -1.80 -14.23
N THR A 157 3.73 -2.03 -12.92
CA THR A 157 3.88 -0.99 -11.90
C THR A 157 5.29 -0.99 -11.28
N ALA A 158 5.57 0.02 -10.44
CA ALA A 158 6.82 0.10 -9.70
C ALA A 158 6.99 -1.09 -8.75
N LEU A 159 5.89 -1.71 -8.30
CA LEU A 159 5.94 -2.91 -7.46
C LEU A 159 6.53 -4.10 -8.23
N ASN A 160 6.13 -4.29 -9.49
CA ASN A 160 6.64 -5.39 -10.32
C ASN A 160 8.16 -5.25 -10.55
N PHE A 161 8.64 -4.03 -10.78
CA PHE A 161 10.08 -3.74 -10.85
C PHE A 161 10.78 -3.94 -9.51
N LEU A 162 10.16 -3.52 -8.41
CA LEU A 162 10.71 -3.66 -7.06
C LEU A 162 10.91 -5.13 -6.68
N HIS A 163 9.90 -5.98 -6.91
CA HIS A 163 9.99 -7.43 -6.72
C HIS A 163 11.07 -8.06 -7.60
N LEU A 164 11.14 -7.64 -8.86
CA LEU A 164 12.15 -8.14 -9.79
C LEU A 164 13.57 -7.76 -9.36
N TYR A 165 13.80 -6.50 -9.01
CA TYR A 165 15.11 -6.03 -8.54
C TYR A 165 15.51 -6.69 -7.22
N HIS A 166 14.56 -6.82 -6.29
CA HIS A 166 14.79 -7.54 -5.03
C HIS A 166 15.19 -9.00 -5.29
N THR A 167 14.49 -9.69 -6.19
CA THR A 167 14.82 -11.07 -6.60
C THR A 167 16.22 -11.15 -7.24
N ILE A 168 16.55 -10.22 -8.15
CA ILE A 168 17.89 -10.16 -8.76
C ILE A 168 18.95 -9.99 -7.66
N VAL A 169 18.74 -9.07 -6.72
CA VAL A 169 19.68 -8.86 -5.61
C VAL A 169 19.84 -10.11 -4.75
N LEU A 170 18.74 -10.79 -4.39
CA LEU A 170 18.78 -12.03 -3.61
C LEU A 170 19.47 -13.19 -4.33
N CYS A 171 19.33 -13.30 -5.64
CA CYS A 171 19.99 -14.33 -6.44
C CYS A 171 21.50 -14.12 -6.55
N HIS A 172 21.96 -12.87 -6.46
CA HIS A 172 23.36 -12.50 -6.72
C HIS A 172 24.16 -12.20 -5.45
N THR A 173 23.50 -12.05 -4.29
CA THR A 173 24.18 -11.88 -3.01
C THR A 173 24.70 -13.21 -2.45
N SER A 174 25.95 -13.19 -2.00
CA SER A 174 26.60 -14.31 -1.30
C SER A 174 26.01 -14.51 0.10
N GLU A 175 25.55 -13.41 0.72
CA GLU A 175 24.93 -13.40 2.04
C GLU A 175 23.40 -13.38 1.92
N ARG A 176 22.79 -14.57 1.79
CA ARG A 176 21.32 -14.75 1.73
C ARG A 176 20.56 -14.23 2.98
N LYS A 177 21.24 -13.63 3.95
CA LYS A 177 20.72 -13.21 5.27
C LYS A 177 20.86 -11.71 5.55
N GLU A 178 21.35 -10.88 4.63
CA GLU A 178 21.12 -9.44 4.72
C GLU A 178 19.68 -9.17 4.26
N ILE A 179 18.73 -9.27 5.19
CA ILE A 179 17.29 -9.29 4.90
C ILE A 179 16.86 -7.89 4.46
N LEU A 180 16.97 -7.60 3.16
CA LEU A 180 16.18 -6.55 2.51
C LEU A 180 14.70 -6.88 2.77
N SER A 181 14.09 -6.18 3.73
CA SER A 181 12.69 -6.39 4.08
C SER A 181 11.81 -5.93 2.92
N LEU A 182 11.21 -6.90 2.22
CA LEU A 182 10.30 -6.59 1.13
C LEU A 182 9.08 -5.80 1.64
N ASP A 183 8.56 -6.15 2.81
CA ASP A 183 7.44 -5.44 3.44
C ASP A 183 7.75 -3.96 3.68
N LYS A 184 8.97 -3.65 4.12
CA LYS A 184 9.44 -2.26 4.30
C LYS A 184 9.50 -1.52 2.97
N LEU A 185 10.06 -2.13 1.92
CA LEU A 185 10.13 -1.54 0.59
C LEU A 185 8.73 -1.30 0.01
N GLU A 186 7.81 -2.24 0.19
CA GLU A 186 6.40 -2.10 -0.20
C GLU A 186 5.70 -0.97 0.55
N ALA A 187 5.93 -0.84 1.85
CA ALA A 187 5.38 0.25 2.65
C ALA A 187 5.91 1.62 2.19
N GLN A 188 7.21 1.72 1.88
CA GLN A 188 7.83 2.92 1.32
C GLN A 188 7.27 3.26 -0.07
N LEU A 189 7.03 2.25 -0.92
CA LEU A 189 6.38 2.45 -2.21
C LEU A 189 4.94 2.97 -2.05
N LYS A 190 4.17 2.40 -1.11
CA LYS A 190 2.82 2.89 -0.79
C LYS A 190 2.85 4.36 -0.38
N ALA A 191 3.79 4.76 0.48
CA ALA A 191 3.96 6.14 0.90
C ALA A 191 4.30 7.08 -0.27
N CYS A 192 5.17 6.67 -1.19
CA CYS A 192 5.49 7.45 -2.39
C CYS A 192 4.24 7.61 -3.28
N ASN A 193 3.49 6.54 -3.53
CA ASN A 193 2.29 6.59 -4.37
C ASN A 193 1.21 7.55 -3.85
N CYS A 194 1.19 7.86 -2.56
CA CYS A 194 0.29 8.86 -1.98
C CYS A 194 0.59 10.31 -2.43
N ARG A 195 1.77 10.60 -3.01
CA ARG A 195 2.10 11.92 -3.57
C ARG A 195 2.01 11.90 -5.10
N LEU A 196 1.25 12.83 -5.68
CA LEU A 196 1.09 12.99 -7.14
C LEU A 196 2.43 13.11 -7.88
N THR A 197 3.46 13.69 -7.26
CA THR A 197 4.77 13.90 -7.87
C THR A 197 5.38 12.60 -8.40
N PHE A 198 5.21 11.49 -7.68
CA PHE A 198 5.79 10.19 -8.08
C PHE A 198 5.02 9.51 -9.20
N SER A 199 3.79 9.94 -9.52
CA SER A 199 3.05 9.46 -10.71
C SER A 199 3.73 9.87 -12.03
N LYS A 200 4.65 10.84 -11.99
CA LYS A 200 5.49 11.27 -13.12
C LYS A 200 6.80 10.49 -13.23
N ALA A 201 7.20 9.76 -12.19
CA ALA A 201 8.41 8.96 -12.22
C ALA A 201 8.18 7.68 -13.01
N LYS A 202 9.20 7.26 -13.76
CA LYS A 202 9.23 5.91 -14.34
C LYS A 202 9.15 4.86 -13.23
N PRO A 203 8.24 3.88 -13.31
CA PRO A 203 8.17 2.74 -12.39
C PRO A 203 9.53 2.09 -12.06
N SER A 204 10.35 1.85 -13.08
CA SER A 204 11.69 1.28 -12.99
C SER A 204 12.65 2.16 -12.18
N VAL A 205 12.56 3.48 -12.32
CA VAL A 205 13.40 4.44 -11.60
C VAL A 205 12.95 4.53 -10.14
N LEU A 206 11.64 4.64 -9.90
CA LEU A 206 11.08 4.72 -8.55
C LEU A 206 11.46 3.48 -7.71
N ALA A 207 11.30 2.28 -8.29
CA ALA A 207 11.67 1.02 -7.65
C ALA A 207 13.18 0.97 -7.34
N LEU A 208 14.03 1.41 -8.28
CA LEU A 208 15.48 1.44 -8.09
C LEU A 208 15.89 2.43 -6.99
N CYS A 209 15.25 3.60 -6.91
CA CYS A 209 15.51 4.59 -5.86
C CYS A 209 15.18 4.05 -4.46
N LEU A 210 14.03 3.37 -4.31
CA LEU A 210 13.63 2.74 -3.04
C LEU A 210 14.64 1.68 -2.60
N LEU A 211 14.98 0.77 -3.52
CA LEU A 211 15.96 -0.29 -3.25
C LEU A 211 17.34 0.28 -2.94
N ASN A 212 17.76 1.34 -3.64
CA ASN A 212 19.04 2.01 -3.39
C ASN A 212 19.13 2.57 -1.97
N LEU A 213 18.10 3.28 -1.52
CA LEU A 213 18.09 3.87 -0.18
C LEU A 213 18.14 2.79 0.90
N GLU A 214 17.45 1.66 0.71
CA GLU A 214 17.51 0.55 1.66
C GLU A 214 18.90 -0.09 1.70
N VAL A 215 19.50 -0.36 0.55
CA VAL A 215 20.87 -0.91 0.46
C VAL A 215 21.90 0.02 1.10
N GLU A 216 21.77 1.34 0.91
CA GLU A 216 22.65 2.32 1.56
C GLU A 216 22.53 2.29 3.08
N THR A 217 21.34 2.02 3.63
CA THR A 217 21.17 1.88 5.08
C THR A 217 21.88 0.66 5.64
N LEU A 218 21.99 -0.42 4.85
CA LEU A 218 22.71 -1.63 5.20
C LEU A 218 24.24 -1.48 5.06
N LYS A 219 24.72 -0.48 4.30
CA LYS A 219 26.15 -0.21 4.04
C LYS A 219 26.91 -1.39 3.42
N SER A 220 26.21 -2.27 2.71
CA SER A 220 26.78 -3.45 2.05
C SER A 220 27.36 -3.10 0.68
N ILE A 221 28.66 -3.32 0.49
CA ILE A 221 29.37 -3.01 -0.76
C ILE A 221 28.93 -3.94 -1.89
N GLU A 222 28.73 -5.24 -1.61
CA GLU A 222 28.27 -6.23 -2.59
C GLU A 222 26.90 -5.85 -3.16
N LEU A 223 25.95 -5.48 -2.29
CA LEU A 223 24.62 -5.04 -2.72
C LEU A 223 24.67 -3.77 -3.57
N LEU A 224 25.58 -2.83 -3.26
CA LEU A 224 25.79 -1.63 -4.07
C LEU A 224 26.31 -1.96 -5.47
N GLU A 225 27.22 -2.93 -5.60
CA GLU A 225 27.73 -3.38 -6.91
C GLU A 225 26.64 -4.03 -7.76
N ILE A 226 25.82 -4.90 -7.15
CA ILE A 226 24.68 -5.53 -7.84
C ILE A 226 23.67 -4.46 -8.26
N LEU A 227 23.40 -3.48 -7.43
CA LEU A 227 22.47 -2.40 -7.75
C LEU A 227 22.98 -1.52 -8.91
N LEU A 228 24.29 -1.26 -8.99
CA LEU A 228 24.90 -0.58 -10.13
C LEU A 228 24.74 -1.39 -11.42
N LEU A 229 24.85 -2.72 -11.34
CA LEU A 229 24.57 -3.61 -12.46
C LEU A 229 23.09 -3.50 -12.89
N VAL A 230 22.15 -3.60 -11.94
CA VAL A 230 20.71 -3.46 -12.22
C VAL A 230 20.39 -2.12 -12.87
N LYS A 231 20.94 -1.01 -12.34
CA LYS A 231 20.80 0.34 -12.91
C LYS A 231 21.31 0.42 -14.35
N LYS A 232 22.47 -0.18 -14.62
CA LYS A 232 23.05 -0.22 -15.96
C LYS A 232 22.14 -0.99 -16.93
N HIS A 233 21.60 -2.12 -16.50
CA HIS A 233 20.69 -2.95 -17.32
C HIS A 233 19.32 -2.30 -17.52
N SER A 234 18.82 -1.54 -16.54
CA SER A 234 17.56 -0.80 -16.66
C SER A 234 17.67 0.49 -17.48
N LYS A 235 18.88 0.84 -17.95
CA LYS A 235 19.15 2.02 -18.80
C LYS A 235 18.68 3.34 -18.15
N VAL A 236 18.73 3.40 -16.82
CA VAL A 236 18.35 4.60 -16.07
C VAL A 236 19.49 5.61 -16.09
N ASN A 237 19.20 6.84 -16.51
CA ASN A 237 20.17 7.92 -16.55
C ASN A 237 20.56 8.38 -15.13
N ASP A 238 21.83 8.72 -14.90
CA ASP A 238 22.35 9.19 -13.62
C ASP A 238 21.65 10.44 -13.11
N THR A 239 21.39 11.42 -14.00
CA THR A 239 20.72 12.67 -13.61
C THR A 239 19.28 12.46 -13.18
N GLU A 240 18.55 11.60 -13.91
CA GLU A 240 17.18 11.20 -13.60
C GLU A 240 17.13 10.44 -12.27
N PHE A 241 18.06 9.51 -12.07
CA PHE A 241 18.18 8.73 -10.85
C PHE A 241 18.44 9.60 -9.62
N ILE A 242 19.42 10.51 -9.68
CA ILE A 242 19.79 11.38 -8.55
C ILE A 242 18.59 12.26 -8.15
N TYR A 243 17.93 12.87 -9.14
CA TYR A 243 16.76 13.72 -8.93
C TYR A 243 15.63 12.97 -8.20
N TRP A 244 15.23 11.80 -8.72
CA TRP A 244 14.15 11.03 -8.12
C TRP A 244 14.54 10.43 -6.76
N ARG A 245 15.78 9.99 -6.59
CA ARG A 245 16.29 9.49 -5.30
C ARG A 245 16.19 10.54 -4.20
N GLU A 246 16.54 11.79 -4.49
CA GLU A 246 16.46 12.89 -3.53
C GLU A 246 15.00 13.18 -3.13
N LEU A 247 14.08 13.18 -4.10
CA LEU A 247 12.64 13.33 -3.83
C LEU A 247 12.08 12.17 -2.99
N VAL A 248 12.44 10.92 -3.32
CA VAL A 248 12.03 9.74 -2.54
C VAL A 248 12.56 9.85 -1.11
N SER A 249 13.83 10.16 -0.94
CA SER A 249 14.45 10.33 0.39
C SER A 249 13.71 11.38 1.22
N LYS A 250 13.40 12.54 0.63
CA LYS A 250 12.61 13.58 1.29
C LYS A 250 11.20 13.11 1.66
N CYS A 251 10.50 12.45 0.74
CA CYS A 251 9.15 11.94 0.99
C CYS A 251 9.13 10.91 2.13
N LEU A 252 10.13 10.01 2.18
CA LEU A 252 10.23 9.01 3.24
C LEU A 252 10.60 9.64 4.58
N ALA A 253 11.46 10.66 4.59
CA ALA A 253 11.77 11.42 5.82
C ALA A 253 10.53 12.14 6.38
N GLU A 254 9.71 12.74 5.51
CA GLU A 254 8.41 13.32 5.89
C GLU A 254 7.43 12.26 6.38
N TYR A 255 7.35 11.12 5.70
CA TYR A 255 6.44 10.02 6.06
C TYR A 255 6.79 9.39 7.42
N SER A 256 8.08 9.26 7.73
CA SER A 256 8.56 8.79 9.03
C SER A 256 8.53 9.86 10.12
N SER A 257 8.12 11.09 9.81
CA SER A 257 8.07 12.17 10.80
C SER A 257 6.88 11.98 11.77
N PRO A 258 7.05 12.34 13.05
CA PRO A 258 5.97 12.26 14.04
C PRO A 258 4.80 13.20 13.73
N GLU A 259 4.98 14.16 12.83
CA GLU A 259 3.94 15.10 12.37
C GLU A 259 2.98 14.42 11.37
N CYS A 260 3.47 13.45 10.59
CA CYS A 260 2.67 12.67 9.64
C CYS A 260 1.84 11.58 10.33
N CYS A 261 2.24 11.15 11.53
CA CYS A 261 1.54 10.13 12.34
C CYS A 261 0.30 10.65 13.09
N LYS A 262 -0.17 11.88 12.83
CA LYS A 262 -1.51 12.27 13.28
C LYS A 262 -2.48 11.87 12.16
N PRO A 263 -3.15 10.69 12.24
CA PRO A 263 -4.29 10.47 11.38
C PRO A 263 -5.21 11.68 11.54
N ASP A 264 -5.59 12.32 10.43
CA ASP A 264 -6.73 13.23 10.42
C ASP A 264 -7.92 12.36 10.78
N LEU A 265 -8.17 12.22 12.08
CA LEU A 265 -9.31 11.54 12.67
C LEU A 265 -10.53 12.40 12.35
N LYS A 266 -10.86 12.57 11.06
CA LYS A 266 -12.23 12.45 10.63
C LYS A 266 -12.66 11.09 11.13
N LYS A 267 -13.12 11.07 12.40
CA LYS A 267 -13.56 9.90 13.14
C LYS A 267 -14.11 8.91 12.14
N LEU A 268 -13.61 7.69 12.14
CA LEU A 268 -14.41 6.57 11.66
C LEU A 268 -15.68 6.61 12.51
N VAL A 269 -16.67 7.35 12.03
CA VAL A 269 -17.98 7.42 12.66
C VAL A 269 -18.56 6.08 12.29
N TRP A 270 -18.55 5.16 13.26
CA TRP A 270 -19.38 3.98 13.21
C TRP A 270 -20.82 4.48 13.12
N ILE A 271 -21.34 4.63 11.90
CA ILE A 271 -22.75 4.91 11.67
C ILE A 271 -23.45 3.58 11.88
N VAL A 272 -23.71 3.29 13.14
CA VAL A 272 -24.47 2.12 13.55
C VAL A 272 -25.92 2.34 13.11
N SER A 273 -26.58 1.33 12.54
CA SER A 273 -27.99 1.47 12.14
C SER A 273 -28.83 1.90 13.34
N ARG A 274 -29.92 2.66 13.14
CA ARG A 274 -30.79 3.11 14.26
C ARG A 274 -31.22 1.94 15.16
N ARG A 275 -31.48 0.77 14.57
CA ARG A 275 -31.83 -0.46 15.30
C ARG A 275 -30.66 -0.96 16.15
N THR A 276 -29.47 -1.02 15.57
CA THR A 276 -28.26 -1.47 16.27
C THR A 276 -27.84 -0.49 17.36
N ALA A 277 -28.00 0.83 17.16
CA ALA A 277 -27.75 1.84 18.17
C ALA A 277 -28.72 1.73 19.36
N GLN A 278 -30.00 1.43 19.10
CA GLN A 278 -31.00 1.17 20.14
C GLN A 278 -30.68 -0.11 20.94
N ASN A 279 -30.24 -1.18 20.28
CA ASN A 279 -29.85 -2.42 20.95
C ASN A 279 -28.58 -2.25 21.81
N LEU A 280 -27.60 -1.48 21.33
CA LEU A 280 -26.39 -1.13 22.11
C LEU A 280 -26.72 -0.26 23.33
N HIS A 281 -27.72 0.62 23.23
CA HIS A 281 -28.15 1.45 24.35
C HIS A 281 -28.82 0.62 25.45
N ASN A 282 -29.56 -0.43 25.09
CA ASN A 282 -30.19 -1.33 26.06
C ASN A 282 -29.18 -2.23 26.80
N SER A 283 -28.03 -2.55 26.20
CA SER A 283 -26.96 -3.32 26.86
C SER A 283 -26.13 -2.54 27.86
N TYR A 284 -26.16 -1.21 27.84
CA TYR A 284 -25.38 -0.36 28.74
C TYR A 284 -25.81 -0.47 30.22
N TYR A 285 -27.09 -0.81 30.48
CA TYR A 285 -27.60 -0.99 31.84
C TYR A 285 -27.29 -2.36 32.46
N SER A 286 -26.58 -3.22 31.73
CA SER A 286 -26.31 -4.61 32.13
C SER A 286 -24.83 -4.98 32.15
N VAL A 287 -23.92 -4.01 31.95
CA VAL A 287 -22.48 -4.26 32.08
C VAL A 287 -22.11 -4.21 33.56
N PRO A 288 -21.60 -5.30 34.17
CA PRO A 288 -21.06 -5.26 35.52
C PRO A 288 -19.90 -4.26 35.55
N GLU A 289 -19.86 -3.38 36.56
CA GLU A 289 -18.72 -2.48 36.74
C GLU A 289 -17.44 -3.31 36.87
N LEU A 290 -16.54 -3.15 35.90
CA LEU A 290 -15.21 -3.75 35.98
C LEU A 290 -14.44 -3.03 37.09
N PRO A 291 -13.75 -3.77 37.98
CA PRO A 291 -13.00 -3.15 39.07
C PRO A 291 -11.92 -2.22 38.49
N THR A 292 -11.89 -0.99 38.99
CA THR A 292 -10.89 0.03 38.63
C THR A 292 -9.51 -0.46 39.05
N ILE A 293 -8.57 -0.56 38.11
CA ILE A 293 -7.17 -0.84 38.41
C ILE A 293 -6.59 0.43 39.06
N PRO A 294 -6.11 0.38 40.32
CA PRO A 294 -5.57 1.56 40.98
C PRO A 294 -4.19 1.88 40.42
N GLU A 295 -4.07 3.00 39.68
CA GLU A 295 -2.79 3.58 39.29
C GLU A 295 -2.25 4.46 40.42
N GLY A 296 -1.66 3.83 41.43
CA GLY A 296 -0.93 4.55 42.49
C GLY A 296 -1.07 3.91 43.86
N GLY A 297 -0.09 3.07 44.22
CA GLY A 297 0.07 2.56 45.58
C GLY A 297 1.30 1.68 45.68
N CYS A 298 2.21 2.02 46.58
CA CYS A 298 3.35 1.20 47.01
C CYS A 298 2.90 -0.26 47.22
N PHE A 299 3.59 -1.22 46.61
CA PHE A 299 3.51 -2.62 47.03
C PHE A 299 4.14 -2.71 48.43
N ASP A 300 3.31 -2.74 49.46
CA ASP A 300 3.72 -3.25 50.78
C ASP A 300 3.64 -4.78 50.72
N GLU A 301 4.78 -5.44 50.92
CA GLU A 301 4.90 -6.89 50.98
C GLU A 301 4.29 -7.44 52.28
N SER A 302 2.98 -7.60 52.34
CA SER A 302 2.37 -8.51 53.31
C SER A 302 0.90 -8.73 53.00
N GLU A 303 0.60 -9.78 52.23
CA GLU A 303 -0.53 -10.71 52.45
C GLU A 303 -0.62 -11.69 51.27
N ARG A 304 0.09 -12.82 51.38
CA ARG A 304 -0.25 -14.01 50.62
C ARG A 304 -1.26 -14.81 51.43
N THR A 305 -2.50 -14.86 50.96
CA THR A 305 -3.43 -15.92 51.37
C THR A 305 -4.06 -16.54 50.14
N LEU A 306 -3.86 -17.85 50.05
CA LEU A 306 -4.13 -18.73 48.93
C LEU A 306 -5.63 -18.96 48.71
N LEU A 307 -6.06 -19.04 47.45
CA LEU A 307 -7.27 -19.78 47.05
C LEU A 307 -6.88 -20.89 46.04
N PRO A 308 -7.55 -22.06 46.06
CA PRO A 308 -6.99 -23.32 45.55
C PRO A 308 -7.19 -23.53 44.04
N CYS A 309 -6.21 -24.18 43.41
CA CYS A 309 -6.27 -24.66 42.03
C CYS A 309 -7.25 -25.84 41.87
N SER A 310 -8.53 -25.57 41.62
CA SER A 310 -9.44 -26.61 41.11
C SER A 310 -10.50 -26.16 40.10
N GLU A 311 -10.59 -24.87 39.74
CA GLU A 311 -11.57 -24.40 38.73
C GLU A 311 -10.96 -23.97 37.37
N LEU A 312 -9.65 -24.19 37.16
CA LEU A 312 -8.94 -23.77 35.94
C LEU A 312 -8.87 -24.83 34.82
N LEU A 313 -9.55 -25.96 34.98
CA LEU A 313 -9.52 -27.07 34.00
C LEU A 313 -10.75 -27.13 33.07
N ASP A 314 -11.90 -26.57 33.44
CA ASP A 314 -13.10 -26.62 32.58
C ASP A 314 -13.22 -25.48 31.56
N LEU A 315 -12.45 -24.40 31.70
CA LEU A 315 -12.41 -23.30 30.71
C LEU A 315 -11.40 -23.52 29.57
N LYS A 316 -10.48 -24.50 29.71
CA LYS A 316 -9.47 -24.80 28.67
C LYS A 316 -9.96 -25.78 27.61
N GLN A 317 -11.04 -26.53 27.87
CA GLN A 317 -11.57 -27.50 26.90
C GLN A 317 -12.45 -26.80 25.84
N THR A 318 -13.25 -25.81 26.23
CA THR A 318 -14.21 -25.13 25.33
C THR A 318 -13.57 -24.10 24.39
N CYS A 319 -12.38 -23.57 24.70
CA CYS A 319 -11.65 -22.65 23.81
C CYS A 319 -10.76 -23.33 22.76
N ARG A 320 -10.65 -24.68 22.77
CA ARG A 320 -9.79 -25.41 21.83
C ARG A 320 -10.47 -25.83 20.53
N GLU A 321 -11.80 -25.70 20.41
CA GLU A 321 -12.51 -26.07 19.17
C GLU A 321 -12.86 -24.89 18.26
N GLU A 322 -12.72 -23.62 18.70
CA GLU A 322 -12.98 -22.44 17.85
C GLU A 322 -11.72 -21.68 17.40
N THR A 323 -10.51 -22.13 17.75
CA THR A 323 -9.24 -21.41 17.46
C THR A 323 -8.41 -21.96 16.30
N SER A 324 -9.00 -22.77 15.41
CA SER A 324 -8.31 -23.28 14.21
C SER A 324 -8.42 -22.40 12.96
N CYS A 325 -9.23 -21.33 12.95
CA CYS A 325 -9.44 -20.50 11.74
C CYS A 325 -8.86 -19.07 11.82
N CYS A 326 -8.37 -18.62 12.98
CA CYS A 326 -7.90 -17.23 13.16
C CYS A 326 -6.48 -17.20 13.73
N ARG A 327 -5.48 -17.63 12.96
CA ARG A 327 -4.07 -17.28 13.20
C ARG A 327 -3.45 -16.73 11.94
N GLY A 328 -3.47 -15.41 11.83
CA GLY A 328 -2.67 -14.65 10.88
C GLY A 328 -3.08 -13.18 10.94
N HIS A 329 -2.15 -12.32 11.36
CA HIS A 329 -2.22 -10.86 11.24
C HIS A 329 -3.11 -10.07 12.22
N CYS A 330 -2.84 -10.24 13.52
CA CYS A 330 -2.99 -9.16 14.51
C CYS A 330 -1.61 -8.74 15.01
N ARG A 331 -0.81 -8.12 14.15
CA ARG A 331 0.26 -7.19 14.52
C ARG A 331 0.23 -6.12 13.45
N ASP A 332 -0.04 -4.90 13.88
CA ASP A 332 0.12 -3.60 13.18
C ASP A 332 -1.07 -2.66 13.44
N LEU A 333 -1.34 -2.47 14.73
CA LEU A 333 -2.02 -1.30 15.25
C LEU A 333 -1.23 -0.87 16.49
N PHE A 334 -0.08 -0.22 16.28
CA PHE A 334 0.48 0.86 17.11
C PHE A 334 1.65 1.52 16.38
#